data_AF-A0A2W2GPR1-F1
#
_entry.id   AF-A0A2W2GPR1-F1
#
_cell.length_a   1.000
_cell.length_b   1.000
_cell.length_c   1.000
_cell.angle_alpha   90.00
_cell.angle_beta   90.00
_cell.angle_gamma   90.00
#
_symmetry.space_group_name_H-M   'P 1'
#
loop_
_entity.id
_entity.type
_entity.pdbx_description
1 polymer ?
#
loop_
_entity_poly.entity_id
_entity_poly.type
_entity_poly.pdbx_seq_one_letter_code
_entity_poly.pdbx_strand_id
1 'polypeptide(L)'
;MSPGPKPPLPTAHGEPIPRIQVDEREGGPFDQIRHIATIAVDLWSVGPDGPYYNPTQTRAETTRLQMREALLYLLELGLIDIDAERLAASRSWPARRAVQEG
;
A
#
# COMPACT_ATOMS: atom_id res chain seq x y z
N MET A 1 5.75 18.40 -8.13
CA MET A 1 4.36 18.52 -7.65
C MET A 1 4.42 18.61 -6.14
N SER A 2 3.81 19.63 -5.52
CA SER A 2 3.68 19.63 -4.06
C SER A 2 2.89 18.39 -3.65
N PRO A 3 3.34 17.63 -2.63
CA PRO A 3 2.50 16.54 -2.12
C PRO A 3 1.18 17.16 -1.68
N GLY A 4 0.06 16.58 -2.12
CA GLY A 4 -1.25 16.92 -1.55
C GLY A 4 -1.20 16.78 -0.03
N PRO A 5 -2.11 17.44 0.71
CA PRO A 5 -2.09 17.35 2.17
C PRO A 5 -2.12 15.89 2.60
N LYS A 6 -1.10 15.47 3.38
CA LYS A 6 -1.08 14.13 3.98
C LYS A 6 -2.36 13.96 4.82
N PRO A 7 -2.97 12.76 4.89
CA PRO A 7 -4.16 12.54 5.70
C PRO A 7 -3.94 13.02 7.14
N PRO A 8 -4.93 13.55 7.87
CA PRO A 8 -4.69 13.93 9.27
C PRO A 8 -4.37 12.69 10.13
N LEU A 9 -3.57 12.89 11.18
CA LEU A 9 -3.37 11.87 12.21
C LEU A 9 -4.65 11.70 13.02
N PRO A 10 -4.99 10.49 13.49
CA PRO A 10 -6.07 10.31 14.45
C PRO A 10 -5.80 11.08 15.74
N THR A 11 -6.86 11.59 16.34
CA THR A 11 -6.78 12.42 17.55
C THR A 11 -6.89 11.63 18.84
N ALA A 12 -7.47 10.42 18.78
CA ALA A 12 -7.53 9.50 19.92
C ALA A 12 -7.37 8.02 19.53
N HIS A 13 -7.02 7.20 20.52
CA HIS A 13 -6.93 5.75 20.38
C HIS A 13 -8.29 5.14 20.05
N GLY A 14 -8.34 4.23 19.08
CA GLY A 14 -9.59 3.57 18.67
C GLY A 14 -10.50 4.40 17.74
N GLU A 15 -10.08 5.60 17.34
CA GLU A 15 -10.79 6.39 16.31
C GLU A 15 -10.53 5.84 14.89
N PRO A 16 -11.53 5.86 14.00
CA PRO A 16 -11.34 5.50 12.60
C PRO A 16 -10.24 6.32 11.93
N ILE A 17 -9.48 5.69 11.03
CA ILE A 17 -8.41 6.38 10.28
C ILE A 17 -9.06 7.39 9.32
N PRO A 18 -8.73 8.70 9.43
CA PRO A 18 -9.18 9.70 8.49
C PRO A 18 -8.69 9.36 7.08
N ARG A 19 -9.60 9.36 6.10
CA ARG A 19 -9.26 9.12 4.70
C ARG A 19 -9.22 10.42 3.91
N ILE A 20 -8.33 10.47 2.93
CA ILE A 20 -8.41 11.43 1.84
C ILE A 20 -9.14 10.78 0.66
N GLN A 21 -9.81 11.59 -0.15
CA GLN A 21 -10.28 11.12 -1.44
C GLN A 21 -9.05 10.84 -2.32
N VAL A 22 -9.01 9.65 -2.92
CA VAL A 22 -7.98 9.27 -3.89
C VAL A 22 -8.66 9.26 -5.26
N ASP A 23 -8.08 9.97 -6.22
CA ASP A 23 -8.54 9.96 -7.59
C ASP A 23 -8.07 8.66 -8.27
N GLU A 24 -8.98 7.70 -8.42
CA GLU A 24 -8.71 6.38 -9.01
C GLU A 24 -8.96 6.33 -10.52
N ARG A 25 -9.17 7.47 -11.18
CA ARG A 25 -9.40 7.50 -12.63
C ARG A 25 -8.21 6.94 -13.41
N GLU A 26 -8.53 6.29 -14.54
CA GLU A 26 -7.52 5.75 -15.46
C GLU A 26 -6.57 6.84 -15.96
N GLY A 27 -5.27 6.51 -16.02
CA GLY A 27 -4.22 7.46 -16.41
C GLY A 27 -3.87 8.52 -15.36
N GLY A 28 -4.58 8.56 -14.22
CA GLY A 28 -4.28 9.42 -13.08
C GLY A 28 -3.04 8.97 -12.30
N PRO A 29 -2.52 9.80 -11.37
CA PRO A 29 -1.33 9.47 -10.58
C PRO A 29 -1.46 8.17 -9.77
N PHE A 30 -2.65 7.90 -9.20
CA PHE A 30 -2.91 6.65 -8.49
C PHE A 30 -2.79 5.43 -9.42
N ASP A 31 -3.40 5.51 -10.61
CA ASP A 31 -3.36 4.42 -11.59
C ASP A 31 -1.93 4.13 -12.07
N GLN A 32 -1.12 5.17 -12.25
CA GLN A 32 0.31 5.03 -12.59
C GLN A 32 1.10 4.31 -11.47
N ILE A 33 0.92 4.72 -10.21
CA ILE A 33 1.57 4.05 -9.05
C ILE A 33 1.09 2.60 -8.94
N ARG A 34 -0.22 2.35 -9.10
CA ARG A 34 -0.81 1.01 -9.10
C ARG A 34 -0.21 0.13 -10.21
N HIS A 35 -0.04 0.68 -11.40
CA HIS A 35 0.54 -0.04 -12.54
C HIS A 35 2.00 -0.42 -12.27
N ILE A 36 2.81 0.51 -11.76
CA ILE A 36 4.21 0.26 -11.37
C ILE A 36 4.31 -0.84 -10.31
N ALA A 37 3.49 -0.77 -9.26
CA ALA A 37 3.45 -1.79 -8.22
C ALA A 37 3.02 -3.17 -8.76
N THR A 38 2.10 -3.19 -9.73
CA THR A 38 1.65 -4.44 -10.37
C THR A 38 2.78 -5.08 -11.16
N ILE A 39 3.55 -4.29 -11.93
CA ILE A 39 4.73 -4.79 -12.66
C ILE A 39 5.73 -5.45 -11.71
N ALA A 40 6.02 -4.81 -10.57
CA ALA A 40 6.93 -5.39 -9.57
C ALA A 40 6.44 -6.75 -9.07
N VAL A 41 5.14 -6.85 -8.77
CA VAL A 41 4.50 -8.09 -8.35
C VAL A 41 4.55 -9.16 -9.43
N ASP A 42 4.29 -8.80 -10.69
CA ASP A 42 4.28 -9.75 -11.81
C ASP A 42 5.68 -10.31 -12.06
N LEU A 43 6.71 -9.44 -12.06
CA LEU A 43 8.11 -9.83 -12.24
C LEU A 43 8.58 -10.77 -11.12
N TRP A 44 8.26 -10.46 -9.87
CA TRP A 44 8.56 -11.36 -8.76
C TRP A 44 7.79 -12.68 -8.86
N SER A 45 6.51 -12.62 -9.26
CA SER A 45 5.65 -13.81 -9.27
C SER A 45 6.20 -14.90 -10.19
N VAL A 46 6.76 -14.50 -11.33
CA VAL A 46 7.42 -15.38 -12.31
C VAL A 46 8.93 -15.58 -12.05
N GLY A 47 9.46 -15.01 -10.97
CA GLY A 47 10.83 -15.19 -10.53
C GLY A 47 11.03 -16.46 -9.67
N PRO A 48 12.28 -16.81 -9.35
CA PRO A 48 12.61 -18.04 -8.60
C PRO A 48 12.01 -18.08 -7.19
N ASP A 49 11.79 -16.92 -6.58
CA ASP A 49 11.16 -16.80 -5.25
C ASP A 49 9.62 -16.70 -5.33
N GLY A 50 9.06 -16.67 -6.55
CA GLY A 50 7.63 -16.52 -6.79
C GLY A 50 6.86 -17.84 -6.71
N PRO A 51 5.52 -17.77 -6.64
CA PRO A 51 4.65 -18.94 -6.53
C PRO A 51 4.72 -19.88 -7.73
N TYR A 52 5.15 -19.40 -8.91
CA TYR A 52 5.33 -20.28 -10.08
C TYR A 52 6.49 -21.27 -9.90
N TYR A 53 7.52 -20.89 -9.12
CA TYR A 53 8.67 -21.75 -8.82
C TYR A 53 8.54 -22.44 -7.46
N ASN A 54 7.65 -21.96 -6.60
CA ASN A 54 7.41 -22.48 -5.25
C ASN A 54 5.97 -23.02 -5.11
N PRO A 55 5.66 -24.22 -5.63
CA PRO A 55 4.29 -24.75 -5.67
C PRO A 55 3.71 -25.08 -4.28
N THR A 56 4.55 -25.14 -3.24
CA THR A 56 4.11 -25.35 -1.85
C THR A 56 3.69 -24.06 -1.16
N GLN A 57 3.91 -22.90 -1.79
CA GLN A 57 3.60 -21.61 -1.21
C GLN A 57 2.08 -21.43 -1.11
N THR A 58 1.61 -21.13 0.09
CA THR A 58 0.19 -20.92 0.34
C THR A 58 -0.29 -19.61 -0.27
N ARG A 59 -1.60 -19.52 -0.55
CA ARG A 59 -2.23 -18.26 -1.01
C ARG A 59 -1.94 -17.09 -0.06
N ALA A 60 -1.95 -17.34 1.25
CA ALA A 60 -1.70 -16.29 2.25
C ALA A 60 -0.25 -15.79 2.22
N GLU A 61 0.72 -16.68 2.02
CA GLU A 61 2.12 -16.29 1.82
C GLU A 61 2.31 -15.51 0.54
N THR A 62 1.74 -15.98 -0.57
CA THR A 62 1.78 -15.26 -1.84
C THR A 62 1.24 -13.85 -1.70
N THR A 63 0.06 -13.67 -1.10
CA THR A 63 -0.49 -12.31 -0.89
C THR A 63 0.44 -11.43 -0.06
N ARG A 64 1.06 -11.96 1.01
CA ARG A 64 2.01 -11.18 1.83
C ARG A 64 3.26 -10.78 1.04
N LEU A 65 3.81 -11.68 0.24
CA LEU A 65 5.00 -11.42 -0.56
C LEU A 65 4.71 -10.48 -1.73
N GLN A 66 3.55 -10.59 -2.39
CA GLN A 66 3.12 -9.61 -3.39
C GLN A 66 3.02 -8.20 -2.79
N MET A 67 2.46 -8.06 -1.58
CA MET A 67 2.42 -6.76 -0.89
C MET A 67 3.83 -6.27 -0.53
N ARG A 68 4.72 -7.17 -0.12
CA ARG A 68 6.13 -6.85 0.15
C ARG A 68 6.81 -6.27 -1.10
N GLU A 69 6.73 -6.95 -2.24
CA GLU A 69 7.39 -6.52 -3.47
C GLU A 69 6.84 -5.19 -4.00
N ALA A 70 5.52 -5.04 -4.00
CA ALA A 70 4.88 -3.78 -4.37
C ALA A 70 5.39 -2.61 -3.51
N LEU A 71 5.42 -2.77 -2.19
CA LEU A 71 5.86 -1.73 -1.26
C LEU A 71 7.36 -1.44 -1.39
N LEU A 72 8.20 -2.47 -1.51
CA LEU A 72 9.63 -2.30 -1.69
C LEU A 72 9.94 -1.51 -2.97
N TYR A 73 9.34 -1.90 -4.08
CA TYR A 73 9.61 -1.23 -5.35
C TYR A 73 9.17 0.23 -5.35
N LEU A 74 8.01 0.54 -4.74
CA LEU A 74 7.57 1.93 -4.59
C LEU A 74 8.49 2.75 -3.65
N LEU A 75 9.04 2.13 -2.61
CA LEU A 75 10.02 2.77 -1.72
C LEU A 75 11.36 3.02 -2.43
N GLU A 76 11.87 2.05 -3.19
CA GLU A 76 13.11 2.15 -3.96
C GLU A 76 13.05 3.25 -5.02
N LEU A 77 11.88 3.44 -5.64
CA LEU A 77 11.63 4.53 -6.60
C LEU A 77 11.34 5.88 -5.92
N GLY A 78 11.24 5.94 -4.60
CA GLY A 78 10.90 7.16 -3.85
C GLY A 78 9.47 7.66 -4.08
N LEU A 79 8.55 6.79 -4.51
CA LEU A 79 7.15 7.13 -4.77
C LEU A 79 6.29 7.10 -3.49
N ILE A 80 6.74 6.36 -2.47
CA ILE A 80 6.16 6.36 -1.13
C ILE A 80 7.28 6.57 -0.09
N ASP A 81 6.93 7.15 1.05
CA ASP A 81 7.83 7.40 2.18
C ASP A 81 7.42 6.60 3.43
N ILE A 82 8.39 6.30 4.30
CA ILE A 82 8.11 5.76 5.63
C ILE A 82 7.96 6.94 6.59
N ASP A 83 6.71 7.29 6.89
CA ASP A 83 6.37 8.32 7.86
C ASP A 83 6.33 7.71 9.28
N ALA A 84 7.42 7.89 10.03
CA ALA A 84 7.60 7.29 11.36
C ALA A 84 6.55 7.75 12.38
N GLU A 85 6.08 8.99 12.29
CA GLU A 85 5.04 9.54 13.15
C GLU A 85 3.71 8.81 12.90
N ARG A 86 3.34 8.61 11.63
CA ARG A 86 2.16 7.83 11.25
C ARG A 86 2.28 6.37 11.62
N LEU A 87 3.47 5.80 11.49
CA LEU A 87 3.74 4.42 11.91
C LEU A 87 3.59 4.24 13.43
N ALA A 88 4.01 5.22 14.23
CA ALA A 88 3.81 5.21 15.66
C ALA A 88 2.31 5.33 16.02
N ALA A 89 1.60 6.25 15.35
CA ALA A 89 0.17 6.40 15.53
C ALA A 89 -0.62 5.12 15.16
N SER A 90 -0.17 4.40 14.13
CA SER A 90 -0.87 3.23 13.57
C SER A 90 -0.99 2.02 14.48
N ARG A 91 -0.08 1.89 15.45
CA ARG A 91 -0.12 0.83 16.46
C ARG A 91 -1.38 0.86 17.33
N SER A 92 -2.10 1.98 17.32
CA SER A 92 -3.32 2.17 18.09
C SER A 92 -4.58 2.38 17.24
N TRP A 93 -4.46 2.23 15.91
CA TRP A 93 -5.59 2.40 14.99
C TRP A 93 -6.52 1.18 15.05
N PRO A 94 -7.84 1.38 15.13
CA PRO A 94 -8.81 0.30 15.03
C PRO A 94 -8.73 -0.32 13.62
N ALA A 95 -8.95 -1.64 13.53
CA ALA A 95 -8.98 -2.37 12.26
C ALA A 95 -10.15 -1.96 11.33
N ARG A 96 -11.04 -1.06 11.77
CA ARG A 96 -12.23 -0.62 11.03
C ARG A 96 -11.98 0.71 10.34
N ARG A 97 -12.29 0.75 9.05
CA ARG A 97 -12.20 1.95 8.20
C ARG A 97 -13.43 2.84 8.43
N ALA A 98 -13.26 4.15 8.40
CA ALA A 98 -14.38 5.07 8.22
C ALA A 98 -14.98 4.86 6.81
N VAL A 99 -16.31 4.80 6.72
CA VAL A 99 -17.01 4.77 5.43
C VAL A 99 -16.82 6.13 4.77
N GLN A 100 -16.41 6.16 3.50
CA GLN A 100 -16.49 7.38 2.70
C GLN A 100 -17.94 7.51 2.23
N GLU A 101 -18.63 8.56 2.71
CA GLU A 101 -19.86 9.01 2.04
C GLU A 101 -19.43 9.64 0.70
N GLY A 102 -20.06 9.19 -0.38
CA GLY A 102 -19.71 9.53 -1.76
C GLY A 102 -20.19 10.91 -2.20
#